data_AF-A0A0C9XNH9-F1
#
_entry.id   AF-A0A0C9XNH9-F1
#
_cell.length_a   1.000
_cell.length_b   1.000
_cell.length_c   1.000
_cell.angle_alpha   90.00
_cell.angle_beta   90.00
_cell.angle_gamma   90.00
#
_symmetry.space_group_name_H-M   'P 1'
#
loop_
_entity.id
_entity.type
_entity.pdbx_description
1 polymer ?
#
loop_
_entity_poly.entity_id
_entity_poly.type
_entity_poly.pdbx_seq_one_letter_code
_entity_poly.pdbx_strand_id
1 'polypeptide(L)'
;FKGARAALELFLADTEREIARLGASINRASLISSLPPETLSEIFALCCQPKYNAIGGVDNQGICPLRLSAVCKAWRDLAWTTRRLWSVIILVKPNPHAFHLEEILASWIKRAGNELLSIRYEAQCTSLLQRLTQETSKWMNVSISLASESSFVIKECKYFPLLQHLSICIRAESPRSDFVGGFEYLDIFNTASLPKITRLHVPKYLYCFERDPMWLQLRTFSVGTIGHEGLCKILDFARFLEVFDANSLEAHFSYKPPTVIHSNLRCLILKEVDSTVLNELLGKPDINAPNLEDLTIEIYRGNPESTSLSNFVASLHKLRRFRVKYDNDHEDPDWIFNWLLNIPSLTELDVSLSASTSAKIVFALGNPTSTETKTEYLPLLVNLTITVGRYLAANLTMKDIAEMVEYRSSGLSPSISRLKSALICMPQLTIEDFKALRTAS
;
A
#
# COMPACT_ATOMS: atom_id res chain seq x y z
N PHE A 1 -26.07 55.20 -27.69
CA PHE A 1 -25.64 54.25 -26.63
C PHE A 1 -26.71 53.23 -26.23
N LYS A 2 -27.95 53.59 -25.85
CA LYS A 2 -28.99 52.60 -25.48
C LYS A 2 -29.37 51.59 -26.60
N GLY A 3 -29.51 52.03 -27.85
CA GLY A 3 -29.87 51.14 -28.97
C GLY A 3 -28.78 50.14 -29.36
N ALA A 4 -27.51 50.53 -29.28
CA ALA A 4 -26.38 49.64 -29.59
C ALA A 4 -26.23 48.51 -28.55
N ARG A 5 -26.52 48.81 -27.27
CA ARG A 5 -26.51 47.79 -26.20
C ARG A 5 -27.61 46.74 -26.40
N ALA A 6 -28.83 47.16 -26.71
CA ALA A 6 -29.94 46.24 -26.95
C ALA A 6 -29.71 45.33 -28.18
N ALA A 7 -29.11 45.86 -29.25
CA ALA A 7 -28.75 45.07 -30.42
C ALA A 7 -27.66 44.03 -30.11
N LEU A 8 -26.70 44.38 -29.25
CA LEU A 8 -25.61 43.50 -28.85
C LEU A 8 -26.09 42.39 -27.89
N GLU A 9 -27.01 42.71 -26.97
CA GLU A 9 -27.70 41.73 -26.11
C GLU A 9 -28.54 40.75 -26.93
N LEU A 10 -29.24 41.22 -27.98
CA LEU A 10 -30.00 40.35 -28.89
C LEU A 10 -29.08 39.41 -29.69
N PHE A 11 -27.99 39.94 -30.23
CA PHE A 11 -27.01 39.16 -30.99
C PHE A 11 -26.33 38.08 -30.12
N LEU A 12 -26.00 38.40 -28.86
CA LEU A 12 -25.50 37.43 -27.90
C LEU A 12 -26.52 36.31 -27.66
N ALA A 13 -27.78 36.64 -27.43
CA ALA A 13 -28.84 35.65 -27.19
C ALA A 13 -29.10 34.74 -28.42
N ASP A 14 -29.00 35.27 -29.63
CA ASP A 14 -29.11 34.49 -30.87
C ASP A 14 -27.91 33.57 -31.07
N THR A 15 -26.69 34.07 -30.78
CA THR A 15 -25.45 33.29 -30.87
C THR A 15 -25.45 32.15 -29.85
N GLU A 16 -25.90 32.39 -28.61
CA GLU A 16 -26.07 31.36 -27.59
C GLU A 16 -27.07 30.28 -28.01
N ARG A 17 -28.18 30.67 -28.65
CA ARG A 17 -29.16 29.73 -29.19
C ARG A 17 -28.58 28.85 -30.30
N GLU A 18 -27.79 29.42 -31.21
CA GLU A 18 -27.17 28.66 -32.30
C GLU A 18 -26.07 27.72 -31.80
N ILE A 19 -25.25 28.15 -30.84
CA ILE A 19 -24.26 27.29 -30.17
C ILE A 19 -24.97 26.11 -29.47
N ALA A 20 -26.06 26.36 -28.75
CA ALA A 20 -26.83 25.31 -28.11
C ALA A 20 -27.42 24.31 -29.12
N ARG A 21 -27.90 24.80 -30.27
CA ARG A 21 -28.44 23.98 -31.36
C ARG A 21 -27.35 23.09 -31.99
N LEU A 22 -26.20 23.66 -32.33
CA LEU A 22 -25.06 22.92 -32.90
C LEU A 22 -24.52 21.88 -31.91
N GLY A 23 -24.39 22.24 -30.63
CA GLY A 23 -24.00 21.31 -29.57
C GLY A 23 -24.98 20.15 -29.41
N ALA A 24 -26.29 20.39 -29.52
CA ALA A 24 -27.29 19.32 -29.49
C ALA A 24 -27.22 18.37 -30.70
N SER A 25 -26.88 18.90 -31.89
CA SER A 25 -26.73 18.09 -33.11
C SER A 25 -25.50 17.19 -33.06
N ILE A 26 -24.35 17.73 -32.61
CA ILE A 26 -23.10 16.97 -32.45
C ILE A 26 -23.29 15.87 -31.40
N ASN A 27 -23.93 16.20 -30.28
CA ASN A 27 -24.19 15.22 -29.23
C ASN A 27 -25.09 14.07 -29.69
N ARG A 28 -26.11 14.33 -30.51
CA ARG A 28 -26.98 13.28 -31.09
C ARG A 28 -26.27 12.37 -32.10
N ALA A 29 -25.22 12.86 -32.75
CA ALA A 29 -24.43 12.08 -33.69
C ALA A 29 -23.36 11.21 -32.99
N SER A 30 -23.18 11.34 -31.68
CA SER A 30 -22.23 10.54 -30.91
C SER A 30 -22.80 9.16 -30.59
N LEU A 31 -22.04 8.10 -30.86
CA LEU A 31 -22.32 6.71 -30.45
C LEU A 31 -22.63 6.56 -28.95
N ILE A 32 -22.10 7.46 -28.11
CA ILE A 32 -22.33 7.41 -26.67
C ILE A 32 -23.75 7.92 -26.31
N SER A 33 -24.34 8.78 -27.13
CA SER A 33 -25.69 9.30 -26.90
C SER A 33 -26.80 8.29 -27.20
N SER A 34 -26.50 7.24 -27.97
CA SER A 34 -27.42 6.13 -28.25
C SER A 34 -27.42 5.04 -27.16
N LEU A 35 -26.53 5.11 -26.18
CA LEU A 35 -26.51 4.14 -25.09
C LEU A 35 -27.70 4.35 -24.15
N PRO A 36 -28.31 3.26 -23.64
CA PRO A 36 -29.30 3.36 -22.57
C PRO A 36 -28.75 4.09 -21.34
N PRO A 37 -29.56 4.88 -20.60
CA PRO A 37 -29.14 5.55 -19.38
C PRO A 37 -28.49 4.62 -18.36
N GLU A 38 -28.92 3.36 -18.28
CA GLU A 38 -28.39 2.35 -17.37
C GLU A 38 -26.95 1.98 -17.73
N THR A 39 -26.69 1.72 -19.02
CA THR A 39 -25.35 1.42 -19.53
C THR A 39 -24.41 2.62 -19.32
N LEU A 40 -24.88 3.82 -19.61
CA LEU A 40 -24.09 5.03 -19.42
C LEU A 40 -23.79 5.30 -17.93
N SER A 41 -24.76 5.02 -17.03
CA SER A 41 -24.55 5.12 -15.58
C SER A 41 -23.52 4.12 -15.07
N GLU A 42 -23.49 2.89 -15.61
CA GLU A 42 -22.48 1.90 -15.24
C GLU A 42 -21.09 2.32 -15.76
N ILE A 43 -21.00 2.85 -16.98
CA ILE A 43 -19.76 3.45 -17.49
C ILE A 43 -19.29 4.58 -16.56
N PHE A 44 -20.19 5.48 -16.15
CA PHE A 44 -19.85 6.55 -15.21
C PHE A 44 -19.35 5.98 -13.88
N ALA A 45 -20.01 4.95 -13.34
CA ALA A 45 -19.62 4.32 -12.10
C ALA A 45 -18.22 3.70 -12.19
N LEU A 46 -17.90 3.02 -13.30
CA LEU A 46 -16.58 2.47 -13.58
C LEU A 46 -15.53 3.58 -13.75
N CYS A 47 -15.85 4.66 -14.46
CA CYS A 47 -14.97 5.81 -14.62
C CYS A 47 -14.68 6.53 -13.29
N CYS A 48 -15.64 6.57 -12.39
CA CYS A 48 -15.53 7.18 -11.06
C CYS A 48 -15.03 6.22 -9.98
N GLN A 49 -14.87 4.94 -10.30
CA GLN A 49 -14.55 3.90 -9.31
C GLN A 49 -13.24 4.24 -8.59
N PRO A 50 -13.23 4.24 -7.24
CA PRO A 50 -12.02 4.50 -6.49
C PRO A 50 -11.04 3.35 -6.71
N LYS A 51 -9.77 3.70 -6.90
CA LYS A 51 -8.70 2.71 -6.80
C LYS A 51 -8.35 2.54 -5.33
N TYR A 52 -8.40 1.31 -4.85
CA TYR A 52 -7.98 0.97 -3.50
C TYR A 52 -6.50 0.55 -3.50
N ASN A 53 -5.71 1.02 -2.54
CA ASN A 53 -4.33 0.57 -2.34
C ASN A 53 -4.28 -0.81 -1.66
N ALA A 54 -3.07 -1.35 -1.52
CA ALA A 54 -2.83 -2.67 -0.93
C ALA A 54 -3.40 -2.83 0.49
N ILE A 55 -3.42 -1.76 1.28
CA ILE A 55 -3.99 -1.77 2.63
C ILE A 55 -5.51 -1.50 2.64
N GLY A 56 -6.15 -1.31 1.48
CA GLY A 56 -7.59 -1.12 1.32
C GLY A 56 -8.06 0.35 1.30
N GLY A 57 -7.16 1.31 1.51
CA GLY A 57 -7.45 2.74 1.46
C GLY A 57 -7.72 3.25 0.05
N VAL A 58 -8.52 4.30 -0.08
CA VAL A 58 -8.84 4.92 -1.37
C VAL A 58 -7.65 5.77 -1.84
N ASP A 59 -6.91 5.31 -2.85
CA ASP A 59 -5.62 5.89 -3.30
C ASP A 59 -5.74 6.97 -4.39
N ASN A 60 -6.70 6.83 -5.30
CA ASN A 60 -7.02 7.88 -6.24
C ASN A 60 -8.49 7.77 -6.63
N GLN A 61 -9.14 8.93 -6.81
CA GLN A 61 -10.42 8.94 -7.49
C GLN A 61 -10.17 8.59 -8.96
N GLY A 62 -11.10 7.88 -9.57
CA GLY A 62 -11.28 7.98 -11.00
C GLY A 62 -11.66 9.41 -11.41
N ILE A 63 -12.40 9.55 -12.50
CA ILE A 63 -12.91 10.85 -12.92
C ILE A 63 -13.86 11.39 -11.84
N CYS A 64 -13.68 12.64 -11.39
CA CYS A 64 -14.64 13.27 -10.47
C CYS A 64 -16.03 13.34 -11.14
N PRO A 65 -17.14 12.94 -10.46
CA PRO A 65 -18.49 12.96 -11.04
C PRO A 65 -18.88 14.33 -11.63
N LEU A 66 -18.37 15.42 -11.06
CA LEU A 66 -18.59 16.78 -11.57
C LEU A 66 -18.00 16.98 -12.98
N ARG A 67 -16.90 16.29 -13.34
CA ARG A 67 -16.34 16.36 -14.69
C ARG A 67 -17.25 15.68 -15.71
N LEU A 68 -17.87 14.55 -15.35
CA LEU A 68 -18.87 13.89 -16.21
C LEU A 68 -20.09 14.82 -16.42
N SER A 69 -20.51 15.49 -15.36
CA SER A 69 -21.63 16.43 -15.41
C SER A 69 -21.38 17.71 -16.20
N ALA A 70 -20.12 18.00 -16.52
CA ALA A 70 -19.73 19.16 -17.30
C ALA A 70 -19.83 18.92 -18.82
N VAL A 71 -19.98 17.67 -19.26
CA VAL A 71 -19.96 17.30 -20.70
C VAL A 71 -21.20 17.83 -21.43
N CYS A 72 -22.39 17.44 -21.01
CA CYS A 72 -23.65 17.93 -21.58
C CYS A 72 -24.78 17.84 -20.56
N LYS A 73 -25.95 18.43 -20.87
CA LYS A 73 -27.12 18.41 -19.98
C LYS A 73 -27.56 16.98 -19.63
N ALA A 74 -27.64 16.08 -20.61
CA ALA A 74 -28.06 14.70 -20.37
C ALA A 74 -27.11 13.96 -19.42
N TRP A 75 -25.80 14.14 -19.57
CA TRP A 75 -24.80 13.56 -18.67
C TRP A 75 -24.87 14.15 -17.28
N ARG A 76 -25.14 15.46 -17.18
CA ARG A 76 -25.36 16.13 -15.89
C ARG A 76 -26.55 15.55 -15.15
N ASP A 77 -27.69 15.49 -15.82
CA ASP A 77 -28.94 14.99 -15.24
C ASP A 77 -28.75 13.54 -14.78
N LEU A 78 -28.13 12.70 -15.63
CA LEU A 78 -27.82 11.31 -15.30
C LEU A 78 -26.83 11.18 -14.13
N ALA A 79 -25.74 11.94 -14.15
CA ALA A 79 -24.76 11.91 -13.06
C ALA A 79 -25.36 12.38 -11.73
N TRP A 80 -26.26 13.37 -11.77
CA TRP A 80 -26.97 13.86 -10.57
C TRP A 80 -27.93 12.82 -9.98
N THR A 81 -28.59 12.02 -10.81
CA THR A 81 -29.52 10.99 -10.35
C THR A 81 -28.84 9.67 -9.97
N THR A 82 -27.60 9.44 -10.43
CA THR A 82 -26.85 8.21 -10.16
C THR A 82 -26.18 8.27 -8.78
N ARG A 83 -26.89 7.82 -7.73
CA ARG A 83 -26.46 7.89 -6.32
C ARG A 83 -25.07 7.32 -6.06
N ARG A 84 -24.75 6.17 -6.67
CA ARG A 84 -23.46 5.46 -6.52
C ARG A 84 -22.24 6.33 -6.90
N LEU A 85 -22.40 7.33 -7.78
CA LEU A 85 -21.30 8.25 -8.11
C LEU A 85 -20.91 9.16 -6.94
N TRP A 86 -21.86 9.45 -6.06
CA TRP A 86 -21.70 10.37 -4.93
C TRP A 86 -21.35 9.64 -3.62
N SER A 87 -21.33 8.31 -3.62
CA SER A 87 -20.99 7.51 -2.44
C SER A 87 -19.49 7.41 -2.17
N VAL A 88 -18.66 7.94 -3.08
CA VAL A 88 -17.20 8.01 -2.94
C VAL A 88 -16.79 9.45 -2.69
N ILE A 89 -16.37 9.74 -1.45
CA ILE A 89 -16.03 11.08 -0.99
C ILE A 89 -14.52 11.15 -0.78
N ILE A 90 -13.84 12.01 -1.53
CA ILE A 90 -12.38 12.20 -1.44
C ILE A 90 -12.11 13.68 -1.18
N LEU A 91 -11.54 13.97 -0.01
CA LEU A 91 -11.22 15.32 0.46
C LEU A 91 -9.72 15.39 0.77
N VAL A 92 -8.90 15.62 -0.25
CA VAL A 92 -7.44 15.68 -0.12
C VAL A 92 -6.95 17.12 -0.23
N LYS A 93 -6.33 17.62 0.84
CA LYS A 93 -5.77 18.98 0.92
C LYS A 93 -6.71 20.04 0.32
N PRO A 94 -7.99 20.08 0.72
CA PRO A 94 -8.91 21.07 0.17
C PRO A 94 -8.41 22.47 0.53
N ASN A 95 -8.65 23.44 -0.36
CA ASN A 95 -8.28 24.82 -0.10
C ASN A 95 -8.96 25.28 1.21
N PRO A 96 -8.20 25.67 2.25
CA PRO A 96 -8.76 26.03 3.55
C PRO A 96 -9.68 27.26 3.48
N HIS A 97 -9.58 28.07 2.43
CA HIS A 97 -10.42 29.25 2.20
C HIS A 97 -11.68 28.96 1.37
N ALA A 98 -11.94 27.70 1.00
CA ALA A 98 -13.16 27.37 0.26
C ALA A 98 -14.35 27.28 1.23
N PHE A 99 -14.96 28.43 1.51
CA PHE A 99 -16.10 28.60 2.42
C PHE A 99 -17.33 27.71 2.10
N HIS A 100 -17.41 27.17 0.88
CA HIS A 100 -18.54 26.33 0.43
C HIS A 100 -18.30 24.81 0.56
N LEU A 101 -17.17 24.36 1.09
CA LEU A 101 -16.87 22.91 1.14
C LEU A 101 -17.87 22.13 1.98
N GLU A 102 -18.35 22.69 3.08
CA GLU A 102 -19.37 22.04 3.91
C GLU A 102 -20.69 21.86 3.15
N GLU A 103 -21.13 22.90 2.43
CA GLU A 103 -22.35 22.85 1.62
C GLU A 103 -22.22 21.84 0.47
N ILE A 104 -21.05 21.80 -0.17
CA ILE A 104 -20.73 20.84 -1.23
C ILE A 104 -20.75 19.42 -0.68
N LEU A 105 -20.08 19.18 0.46
CA LEU A 105 -20.04 17.87 1.12
C LEU A 105 -21.45 17.43 1.53
N ALA A 106 -22.24 18.32 2.13
CA ALA A 106 -23.63 18.04 2.48
C ALA A 106 -24.47 17.70 1.25
N SER A 107 -24.25 18.38 0.12
CA SER A 107 -24.89 18.07 -1.15
C SER A 107 -24.51 16.69 -1.67
N TRP A 108 -23.23 16.30 -1.57
CA TRP A 108 -22.76 14.98 -2.01
C TRP A 108 -23.32 13.86 -1.16
N ILE A 109 -23.29 13.99 0.18
CA ILE A 109 -23.91 13.04 1.12
C ILE A 109 -25.41 12.89 0.82
N LYS A 110 -26.11 14.02 0.60
CA LYS A 110 -27.53 14.00 0.24
C LYS A 110 -27.81 13.26 -1.07
N ARG A 111 -26.94 13.40 -2.08
CA ARG A 111 -27.06 12.69 -3.36
C ARG A 111 -26.74 11.20 -3.26
N ALA A 112 -25.78 10.82 -2.42
CA ALA A 112 -25.50 9.42 -2.13
C ALA A 112 -26.71 8.73 -1.48
N GLY A 113 -27.52 9.46 -0.71
CA GLY A 113 -28.75 8.94 -0.12
C GLY A 113 -28.44 7.81 0.88
N ASN A 114 -28.93 6.60 0.59
CA ASN A 114 -28.73 5.41 1.42
C ASN A 114 -27.57 4.51 0.96
N GLU A 115 -26.79 4.95 -0.04
CA GLU A 115 -25.62 4.22 -0.49
C GLU A 115 -24.54 4.16 0.61
N LEU A 116 -23.75 3.08 0.59
CA LEU A 116 -22.59 2.94 1.47
C LEU A 116 -21.47 3.89 1.06
N LEU A 117 -20.87 4.56 2.05
CA LEU A 117 -19.86 5.58 1.82
C LEU A 117 -18.45 4.98 1.86
N SER A 118 -17.68 5.28 0.81
CA SER A 118 -16.23 5.12 0.80
C SER A 118 -15.57 6.50 0.89
N ILE A 119 -14.78 6.72 1.94
CA ILE A 119 -14.28 8.05 2.32
C ILE A 119 -12.75 8.03 2.34
N ARG A 120 -12.13 9.02 1.68
CA ARG A 120 -10.75 9.42 1.92
C ARG A 120 -10.73 10.85 2.44
N TYR A 121 -10.23 11.04 3.64
CA TYR A 121 -10.14 12.33 4.28
C TYR A 121 -8.68 12.65 4.57
N GLU A 122 -8.18 13.74 4.00
CA GLU A 122 -6.81 14.23 4.14
C GLU A 122 -6.82 15.77 4.26
N ALA A 123 -7.77 16.29 5.04
CA ALA A 123 -7.98 17.71 5.25
C ALA A 123 -7.67 18.12 6.70
N GLN A 124 -7.34 19.39 6.91
CA GLN A 124 -7.08 19.97 8.23
C GLN A 124 -8.34 20.65 8.82
N CYS A 125 -9.53 20.23 8.37
CA CYS A 125 -10.79 20.91 8.69
C CYS A 125 -11.70 20.03 9.55
N THR A 126 -11.62 20.20 10.87
CA THR A 126 -12.38 19.42 11.86
C THR A 126 -13.88 19.42 11.61
N SER A 127 -14.47 20.53 11.12
CA SER A 127 -15.90 20.62 10.83
C SER A 127 -16.34 19.71 9.68
N LEU A 128 -15.52 19.55 8.63
CA LEU A 128 -15.80 18.58 7.57
C LEU A 128 -15.75 17.14 8.08
N LEU A 129 -14.77 16.83 8.96
CA LEU A 129 -14.69 15.51 9.58
C LEU A 129 -15.91 15.24 10.48
N GLN A 130 -16.31 16.23 11.29
CA GLN A 130 -17.49 16.14 12.14
C GLN A 130 -18.78 15.95 11.34
N ARG A 131 -18.87 16.55 10.16
CA ARG A 131 -20.01 16.30 9.26
C ARG A 131 -20.00 14.88 8.71
N LEU A 132 -18.84 14.33 8.36
CA LEU A 132 -18.73 12.94 7.88
C LEU A 132 -19.07 11.93 8.97
N THR A 133 -18.69 12.18 10.22
CA THR A 133 -18.98 11.28 11.34
C THR A 133 -20.46 11.20 11.69
N GLN A 134 -21.29 12.15 11.25
CA GLN A 134 -22.75 12.02 11.37
C GLN A 134 -23.33 10.87 10.52
N GLU A 135 -22.55 10.34 9.57
CA GLU A 135 -22.96 9.28 8.64
C GLU A 135 -22.24 7.94 8.90
N THR A 136 -21.69 7.71 10.11
CA THR A 136 -20.91 6.48 10.42
C THR A 136 -21.67 5.17 10.12
N SER A 137 -23.00 5.19 10.18
CA SER A 137 -23.83 4.03 9.86
C SER A 137 -23.73 3.57 8.40
N LYS A 138 -23.32 4.47 7.49
CA LYS A 138 -23.11 4.19 6.06
C LYS A 138 -21.66 3.92 5.72
N TRP A 139 -20.72 4.14 6.64
CA TRP A 139 -19.30 3.99 6.35
C TRP A 139 -18.96 2.53 6.05
N MET A 140 -18.29 2.30 4.92
CA MET A 140 -17.84 0.97 4.48
C MET A 140 -16.32 0.88 4.34
N ASN A 141 -15.71 1.84 3.62
CA ASN A 141 -14.26 1.91 3.43
C ASN A 141 -13.77 3.31 3.75
N VAL A 142 -13.03 3.47 4.84
CA VAL A 142 -12.69 4.80 5.34
C VAL A 142 -11.20 4.91 5.58
N SER A 143 -10.57 5.91 4.99
CA SER A 143 -9.18 6.29 5.24
C SER A 143 -9.13 7.75 5.68
N ILE A 144 -8.61 8.01 6.87
CA ILE A 144 -8.57 9.33 7.49
C ILE A 144 -7.13 9.63 7.88
N SER A 145 -6.58 10.68 7.28
CA SER A 145 -5.35 11.33 7.72
C SER A 145 -5.71 12.59 8.50
N LEU A 146 -5.29 12.63 9.75
CA LEU A 146 -5.74 13.64 10.71
C LEU A 146 -4.55 14.25 11.45
N ALA A 147 -4.72 15.49 11.89
CA ALA A 147 -3.91 16.13 12.91
C ALA A 147 -4.16 15.44 14.26
N SER A 148 -3.15 15.37 15.15
CA SER A 148 -3.31 14.74 16.47
C SER A 148 -4.48 15.38 17.25
N GLU A 149 -4.62 16.70 17.12
CA GLU A 149 -5.65 17.52 17.72
C GLU A 149 -7.07 17.15 17.24
N SER A 150 -7.22 16.58 16.04
CA SER A 150 -8.53 16.23 15.46
C SER A 150 -9.01 14.82 15.85
N SER A 151 -8.23 14.09 16.64
CA SER A 151 -8.51 12.70 17.02
C SER A 151 -9.79 12.53 17.86
N PHE A 152 -10.19 13.56 18.62
CA PHE A 152 -11.38 13.50 19.47
C PHE A 152 -12.67 13.28 18.66
N VAL A 153 -12.73 13.79 17.42
CA VAL A 153 -13.93 13.64 16.56
C VAL A 153 -14.23 12.17 16.28
N ILE A 154 -13.19 11.34 16.14
CA ILE A 154 -13.34 9.89 15.95
C ILE A 154 -13.64 9.19 17.28
N LYS A 155 -13.05 9.65 18.40
CA LYS A 155 -13.30 9.07 19.74
C LYS A 155 -14.76 9.14 20.17
N GLU A 156 -15.48 10.17 19.72
CA GLU A 156 -16.91 10.34 19.99
C GLU A 156 -17.78 9.33 19.23
N CYS A 157 -17.28 8.78 18.13
CA CYS A 157 -17.97 7.75 17.36
C CYS A 157 -17.82 6.39 18.04
N LYS A 158 -18.95 5.77 18.42
CA LYS A 158 -18.95 4.47 19.13
C LYS A 158 -19.39 3.28 18.29
N TYR A 159 -19.91 3.52 17.08
CA TYR A 159 -20.53 2.45 16.30
C TYR A 159 -20.40 2.65 14.80
N PHE A 160 -19.88 1.62 14.12
CA PHE A 160 -19.66 1.57 12.68
C PHE A 160 -20.17 0.23 12.10
N PRO A 161 -21.49 0.07 11.93
CA PRO A 161 -22.14 -1.23 11.66
C PRO A 161 -21.72 -1.89 10.34
N LEU A 162 -21.32 -1.09 9.35
CA LEU A 162 -21.06 -1.53 7.98
C LEU A 162 -19.58 -1.39 7.58
N LEU A 163 -18.72 -0.94 8.50
CA LEU A 163 -17.33 -0.64 8.21
C LEU A 163 -16.53 -1.93 8.02
N GLN A 164 -15.99 -2.09 6.82
CA GLN A 164 -15.19 -3.25 6.42
C GLN A 164 -13.71 -2.91 6.35
N HIS A 165 -13.38 -1.67 6.00
CA HIS A 165 -12.02 -1.17 5.98
C HIS A 165 -11.91 0.18 6.71
N LEU A 166 -10.97 0.25 7.65
CA LEU A 166 -10.62 1.46 8.39
C LEU A 166 -9.11 1.67 8.31
N SER A 167 -8.70 2.85 7.89
CA SER A 167 -7.31 3.30 7.91
C SER A 167 -7.23 4.67 8.59
N ILE A 168 -6.46 4.75 9.68
CA ILE A 168 -6.26 5.99 10.42
C ILE A 168 -4.76 6.30 10.40
N CYS A 169 -4.39 7.47 9.88
CA CYS A 169 -3.02 7.95 9.84
C CYS A 169 -2.93 9.29 10.58
N ILE A 170 -1.94 9.43 11.45
CA ILE A 170 -1.68 10.70 12.15
C ILE A 170 -0.58 11.43 11.41
N ARG A 171 -0.81 12.71 11.10
CA ARG A 171 0.25 13.59 10.60
C ARG A 171 0.99 14.17 11.79
N ALA A 172 2.31 13.95 11.84
CA ALA A 172 3.16 14.72 12.73
C ALA A 172 3.17 16.17 12.25
N GLU A 173 2.68 17.10 13.09
CA GLU A 173 2.66 18.53 12.77
C GLU A 173 4.07 19.15 12.81
N SER A 174 5.00 18.49 13.49
CA SER A 174 6.41 18.88 13.55
C SER A 174 7.31 17.68 13.79
N PRO A 175 8.47 17.58 13.13
CA PRO A 175 9.49 16.57 13.43
C PRO A 175 10.11 16.72 14.83
N ARG A 176 9.72 17.75 15.61
CA ARG A 176 10.22 18.01 16.97
C ARG A 176 9.25 17.62 18.08
N SER A 177 8.04 17.19 17.78
CA SER A 177 7.10 16.75 18.81
C SER A 177 7.23 15.24 19.03
N ASP A 178 8.03 14.84 20.01
CA ASP A 178 8.07 13.45 20.50
C ASP A 178 6.72 13.02 21.12
N PHE A 179 5.83 13.97 21.38
CA PHE A 179 4.46 13.74 21.81
C PHE A 179 3.52 13.47 20.63
N VAL A 180 3.43 12.19 20.23
CA VAL A 180 2.27 11.67 19.47
C VAL A 180 1.29 11.00 20.44
N GLY A 181 0.97 11.68 21.54
CA GLY A 181 -0.04 11.25 22.49
C GLY A 181 -1.44 11.57 21.95
N GLY A 182 -2.37 10.61 22.00
CA GLY A 182 -3.77 10.88 21.65
C GLY A 182 -4.55 9.67 21.16
N PHE A 183 -3.91 8.72 20.49
CA PHE A 183 -4.58 7.53 19.92
C PHE A 183 -4.52 6.28 20.79
N GLU A 184 -3.73 6.34 21.85
CA GLU A 184 -3.49 5.28 22.82
C GLU A 184 -4.80 4.76 23.47
N TYR A 185 -5.85 5.60 23.46
CA TYR A 185 -7.15 5.35 24.10
C TYR A 185 -8.33 5.31 23.12
N LEU A 186 -8.10 4.97 21.84
CA LEU A 186 -9.21 4.71 20.92
C LEU A 186 -9.95 3.43 21.32
N ASP A 187 -11.02 3.57 22.10
CA ASP A 187 -11.91 2.47 22.49
C ASP A 187 -12.95 2.13 21.41
N ILE A 188 -12.53 2.14 20.14
CA ILE A 188 -13.35 1.71 19.01
C ILE A 188 -12.90 0.35 18.46
N PHE A 189 -11.75 -0.15 18.91
CA PHE A 189 -11.22 -1.45 18.50
C PHE A 189 -11.83 -2.57 19.35
N ASN A 190 -13.15 -2.74 19.22
CA ASN A 190 -13.90 -3.85 19.79
C ASN A 190 -15.04 -4.29 18.84
N THR A 191 -15.56 -5.50 19.05
CA THR A 191 -16.64 -6.08 18.20
C THR A 191 -17.91 -5.24 18.25
N ALA A 192 -18.21 -4.61 19.39
CA ALA A 192 -19.39 -3.78 19.54
C ALA A 192 -19.34 -2.57 18.60
N SER A 193 -18.16 -1.97 18.42
CA SER A 193 -17.95 -0.80 17.57
C SER A 193 -17.75 -1.17 16.09
N LEU A 194 -17.03 -2.27 15.81
CA LEU A 194 -16.53 -2.65 14.49
C LEU A 194 -16.94 -4.08 14.07
N PRO A 195 -18.25 -4.41 14.01
CA PRO A 195 -18.73 -5.79 13.84
C PRO A 195 -18.46 -6.42 12.46
N LYS A 196 -18.00 -5.63 11.47
CA LYS A 196 -17.73 -6.11 10.09
C LYS A 196 -16.33 -5.77 9.58
N ILE A 197 -15.44 -5.28 10.43
CA ILE A 197 -14.07 -4.93 10.04
C ILE A 197 -13.32 -6.16 9.51
N THR A 198 -12.71 -6.02 8.34
CA THR A 198 -11.86 -7.04 7.71
C THR A 198 -10.46 -6.51 7.42
N ARG A 199 -10.31 -5.19 7.30
CA ARG A 199 -9.03 -4.53 7.05
C ARG A 199 -8.88 -3.35 8.00
N LEU A 200 -7.77 -3.31 8.72
CA LEU A 200 -7.54 -2.30 9.74
C LEU A 200 -6.11 -1.77 9.61
N HIS A 201 -5.97 -0.47 9.40
CA HIS A 201 -4.72 0.25 9.50
C HIS A 201 -4.81 1.25 10.65
N VAL A 202 -3.92 1.10 11.63
CA VAL A 202 -3.88 1.90 12.85
C VAL A 202 -2.58 2.70 12.92
N PRO A 203 -2.63 3.89 13.56
CA PRO A 203 -1.44 4.72 13.69
C PRO A 203 -0.46 4.14 14.72
N LYS A 204 0.56 4.93 15.05
CA LYS A 204 1.58 4.61 16.06
C LYS A 204 0.95 4.32 17.43
N TYR A 205 1.48 3.33 18.14
CA TYR A 205 1.24 3.06 19.58
C TYR A 205 -0.21 2.76 20.01
N LEU A 206 -0.69 1.56 19.70
CA LEU A 206 -1.78 0.96 20.47
C LEU A 206 -1.18 0.22 21.67
N TYR A 207 -1.28 0.84 22.86
CA TYR A 207 -0.58 0.34 24.05
C TYR A 207 -1.11 -1.00 24.56
N CYS A 208 -2.32 -1.40 24.17
CA CYS A 208 -2.91 -2.68 24.55
C CYS A 208 -3.83 -3.18 23.44
N PHE A 209 -3.47 -4.32 22.85
CA PHE A 209 -4.44 -5.14 22.16
C PHE A 209 -5.13 -6.01 23.20
N GLU A 210 -6.40 -5.74 23.45
CA GLU A 210 -7.24 -6.62 24.25
C GLU A 210 -7.80 -7.75 23.37
N ARG A 211 -8.04 -8.90 23.99
CA ARG A 211 -8.62 -10.04 23.31
C ARG A 211 -10.09 -9.77 23.03
N ASP A 212 -10.40 -9.50 21.78
CA ASP A 212 -11.76 -9.22 21.31
C ASP A 212 -12.10 -10.09 20.06
N PRO A 213 -13.34 -10.56 19.89
CA PRO A 213 -13.74 -11.34 18.71
C PRO A 213 -13.52 -10.64 17.37
N MET A 214 -13.39 -9.31 17.33
CA MET A 214 -13.17 -8.54 16.11
C MET A 214 -11.86 -8.94 15.41
N TRP A 215 -10.88 -9.44 16.15
CA TRP A 215 -9.60 -9.85 15.57
C TRP A 215 -9.78 -11.07 14.67
N LEU A 216 -10.76 -11.95 14.95
CA LEU A 216 -11.01 -13.17 14.18
C LEU A 216 -11.57 -12.89 12.77
N GLN A 217 -12.22 -11.76 12.54
CA GLN A 217 -12.75 -11.38 11.22
C GLN A 217 -11.71 -10.64 10.37
N LEU A 218 -10.58 -10.25 10.96
CA LEU A 218 -9.56 -9.46 10.31
C LEU A 218 -8.73 -10.29 9.33
N ARG A 219 -8.54 -9.76 8.12
CA ARG A 219 -7.76 -10.34 7.02
C ARG A 219 -6.50 -9.55 6.74
N THR A 220 -6.55 -8.24 6.95
CA THR A 220 -5.41 -7.33 6.78
C THR A 220 -5.28 -6.45 8.00
N PHE A 221 -4.08 -6.43 8.57
CA PHE A 221 -3.72 -5.55 9.67
C PHE A 221 -2.45 -4.82 9.32
N SER A 222 -2.49 -3.50 9.43
CA SER A 222 -1.32 -2.66 9.23
C SER A 222 -1.20 -1.67 10.39
N VAL A 223 0.02 -1.42 10.84
CA VAL A 223 0.29 -0.58 12.01
C VAL A 223 1.52 0.28 11.77
N GLY A 224 1.45 1.54 12.21
CA GLY A 224 2.59 2.45 12.15
C GLY A 224 3.78 1.93 12.95
N THR A 225 3.62 1.77 14.26
CA THR A 225 4.64 1.18 15.12
C THR A 225 4.00 0.24 16.11
N ILE A 226 4.62 -0.91 16.29
CA ILE A 226 4.16 -1.94 17.22
C ILE A 226 5.35 -2.51 17.98
N GLY A 227 5.13 -2.86 19.24
CA GLY A 227 6.09 -3.62 20.01
C GLY A 227 6.06 -5.09 19.66
N HIS A 228 7.18 -5.80 19.88
CA HIS A 228 7.25 -7.26 19.74
C HIS A 228 6.07 -8.01 20.40
N GLU A 229 5.73 -7.66 21.65
CA GLU A 229 4.59 -8.25 22.36
C GLU A 229 3.25 -8.02 21.65
N GLY A 230 3.02 -6.80 21.16
CA GLY A 230 1.79 -6.44 20.46
C GLY A 230 1.63 -7.23 19.17
N LEU A 231 2.73 -7.41 18.42
CA LEU A 231 2.73 -8.22 17.20
C LEU A 231 2.33 -9.66 17.50
N CYS A 232 2.96 -10.30 18.49
CA CYS A 232 2.65 -11.69 18.86
C CYS A 232 1.18 -11.83 19.33
N LYS A 233 0.67 -10.87 20.12
CA LYS A 233 -0.75 -10.84 20.52
C LYS A 233 -1.68 -10.75 19.32
N ILE A 234 -1.41 -9.85 18.37
CA ILE A 234 -2.24 -9.72 17.16
C ILE A 234 -2.23 -11.00 16.35
N LEU A 235 -1.08 -11.65 16.17
CA LEU A 235 -1.02 -12.92 15.44
C LEU A 235 -1.75 -14.05 16.19
N ASP A 236 -1.75 -14.09 17.52
CA ASP A 236 -2.54 -15.09 18.27
C ASP A 236 -4.05 -14.80 18.21
N PHE A 237 -4.45 -13.54 18.31
CA PHE A 237 -5.87 -13.14 18.33
C PHE A 237 -6.50 -13.20 16.93
N ALA A 238 -5.79 -12.73 15.90
CA ALA A 238 -6.28 -12.61 14.54
C ALA A 238 -5.95 -13.83 13.69
N ARG A 239 -6.35 -15.03 14.11
CA ARG A 239 -5.95 -16.32 13.49
C ARG A 239 -6.25 -16.49 12.00
N PHE A 240 -7.11 -15.63 11.46
CA PHE A 240 -7.54 -15.61 10.06
C PHE A 240 -6.85 -14.51 9.24
N LEU A 241 -5.86 -13.83 9.83
CA LEU A 241 -5.08 -12.78 9.20
C LEU A 241 -4.26 -13.33 8.03
N GLU A 242 -4.36 -12.66 6.90
CA GLU A 242 -3.65 -13.03 5.67
C GLU A 242 -2.48 -12.09 5.41
N VAL A 243 -2.60 -10.82 5.81
CA VAL A 243 -1.60 -9.78 5.60
C VAL A 243 -1.34 -9.03 6.91
N PHE A 244 -0.07 -9.00 7.33
CA PHE A 244 0.40 -8.19 8.45
C PHE A 244 1.49 -7.22 7.95
N ASP A 245 1.35 -5.94 8.28
CA ASP A 245 2.30 -4.88 7.89
C ASP A 245 2.62 -3.96 9.07
N ALA A 246 3.86 -3.96 9.53
CA ALA A 246 4.36 -3.03 10.53
C ALA A 246 5.40 -2.10 9.90
N ASN A 247 5.19 -0.78 9.98
CA ASN A 247 6.16 0.18 9.45
C ASN A 247 7.39 0.36 10.36
N SER A 248 7.26 0.04 11.64
CA SER A 248 8.36 0.11 12.61
C SER A 248 8.10 -0.88 13.74
N LEU A 249 9.14 -1.61 14.15
CA LEU A 249 9.07 -2.62 15.20
C LEU A 249 10.01 -2.24 16.35
N GLU A 250 9.44 -1.97 17.53
CA GLU A 250 10.19 -1.53 18.71
C GLU A 250 10.51 -2.69 19.67
N ALA A 251 11.67 -2.58 20.33
CA ALA A 251 12.13 -3.54 21.33
C ALA A 251 11.39 -3.35 22.66
N HIS A 252 10.81 -4.42 23.20
CA HIS A 252 10.30 -4.45 24.57
C HIS A 252 10.84 -5.69 25.30
N PHE A 253 11.81 -5.47 26.19
CA PHE A 253 12.64 -6.53 26.78
C PHE A 253 12.01 -7.29 27.96
N SER A 254 10.70 -7.25 28.16
CA SER A 254 10.07 -7.85 29.36
C SER A 254 9.06 -8.96 29.08
N TYR A 255 8.79 -9.29 27.80
CA TYR A 255 7.74 -10.24 27.44
C TYR A 255 8.30 -11.54 26.86
N LYS A 256 7.86 -12.68 27.39
CA LYS A 256 8.08 -14.01 26.77
C LYS A 256 6.79 -14.40 26.03
N PRO A 257 6.70 -14.16 24.72
CA PRO A 257 5.49 -14.49 23.97
C PRO A 257 5.27 -16.00 23.91
N PRO A 258 4.01 -16.44 23.79
CA PRO A 258 3.72 -17.82 23.39
C PRO A 258 4.16 -18.04 21.93
N THR A 259 4.52 -19.28 21.59
CA THR A 259 4.66 -19.71 20.20
C THR A 259 3.34 -19.56 19.46
N VAL A 260 3.34 -18.71 18.43
CA VAL A 260 2.22 -18.44 17.54
C VAL A 260 2.43 -19.17 16.21
N ILE A 261 1.55 -20.13 15.91
CA ILE A 261 1.50 -20.76 14.59
C ILE A 261 0.37 -20.10 13.79
N HIS A 262 0.72 -19.33 12.76
CA HIS A 262 -0.21 -18.56 11.96
C HIS A 262 -0.37 -19.11 10.54
N SER A 263 -1.13 -20.20 10.40
CA SER A 263 -1.31 -20.90 9.13
C SER A 263 -2.02 -20.11 8.03
N ASN A 264 -2.75 -19.02 8.33
CA ASN A 264 -3.41 -18.21 7.30
C ASN A 264 -2.55 -17.05 6.79
N LEU A 265 -1.41 -16.76 7.43
CA LEU A 265 -0.60 -15.60 7.08
C LEU A 265 0.13 -15.86 5.76
N ARG A 266 -0.13 -15.02 4.77
CA ARG A 266 0.46 -15.10 3.41
C ARG A 266 1.45 -13.99 3.14
N CYS A 267 1.28 -12.83 3.77
CA CYS A 267 2.14 -11.67 3.59
C CYS A 267 2.54 -11.09 4.95
N LEU A 268 3.85 -10.96 5.17
CA LEU A 268 4.44 -10.37 6.38
C LEU A 268 5.40 -9.26 5.96
N ILE A 269 5.09 -8.03 6.36
CA ILE A 269 5.89 -6.85 6.07
C ILE A 269 6.35 -6.26 7.40
N LEU A 270 7.66 -6.22 7.61
CA LEU A 270 8.30 -5.65 8.80
C LEU A 270 9.31 -4.60 8.33
N LYS A 271 9.00 -3.32 8.52
CA LYS A 271 9.90 -2.22 8.16
C LYS A 271 10.47 -1.58 9.42
N GLU A 272 11.55 -0.82 9.25
CA GLU A 272 12.28 -0.14 10.32
C GLU A 272 12.45 -1.03 11.56
N VAL A 273 13.02 -2.22 11.33
CA VAL A 273 13.27 -3.22 12.38
C VAL A 273 14.71 -3.14 12.87
N ASP A 274 14.91 -3.18 14.18
CA ASP A 274 16.23 -3.41 14.77
C ASP A 274 16.56 -4.91 14.76
N SER A 275 17.79 -5.28 14.40
CA SER A 275 18.17 -6.68 14.25
C SER A 275 18.01 -7.50 15.52
N THR A 276 18.15 -6.90 16.71
CA THR A 276 17.95 -7.60 17.98
C THR A 276 16.50 -8.02 18.14
N VAL A 277 15.56 -7.14 17.77
CA VAL A 277 14.12 -7.43 17.80
C VAL A 277 13.76 -8.46 16.74
N LEU A 278 14.38 -8.39 15.55
CA LEU A 278 14.19 -9.39 14.50
C LEU A 278 14.65 -10.78 14.96
N ASN A 279 15.84 -10.87 15.59
CA ASN A 279 16.39 -12.10 16.14
C ASN A 279 15.49 -12.68 17.23
N GLU A 280 14.92 -11.84 18.10
CA GLU A 280 13.97 -12.29 19.13
C GLU A 280 12.68 -12.81 18.50
N LEU A 281 12.10 -12.05 17.57
CA LEU A 281 10.82 -12.32 16.93
C LEU A 281 10.84 -13.62 16.10
N LEU A 282 11.88 -13.79 15.30
CA LEU A 282 11.97 -14.85 14.29
C LEU A 282 12.96 -15.95 14.68
N GLY A 283 13.87 -15.71 15.63
CA GLY A 283 14.92 -16.65 15.98
C GLY A 283 14.50 -17.69 17.02
N LYS A 284 13.50 -17.37 17.83
CA LYS A 284 12.78 -18.33 18.65
C LYS A 284 11.61 -18.90 17.86
N PRO A 285 11.09 -20.09 18.18
CA PRO A 285 9.88 -20.63 17.55
C PRO A 285 8.62 -19.83 17.95
N ASP A 286 8.74 -18.52 18.15
CA ASP A 286 7.69 -17.63 18.64
C ASP A 286 6.71 -17.33 17.50
N ILE A 287 7.16 -17.35 16.24
CA ILE A 287 6.29 -17.20 15.06
C ILE A 287 6.59 -18.27 14.03
N ASN A 288 5.57 -19.03 13.66
CA ASN A 288 5.63 -19.97 12.54
C ASN A 288 4.50 -19.66 11.55
N ALA A 289 4.86 -19.32 10.31
CA ALA A 289 3.93 -18.99 9.24
C ALA A 289 4.18 -19.90 8.02
N PRO A 290 3.75 -21.18 8.07
CA PRO A 290 4.15 -22.18 7.07
C PRO A 290 3.55 -21.92 5.67
N ASN A 291 2.56 -21.04 5.59
CA ASN A 291 1.90 -20.65 4.34
C ASN A 291 2.29 -19.25 3.86
N LEU A 292 3.39 -18.69 4.40
CA LEU A 292 3.88 -17.38 3.98
C LEU A 292 4.34 -17.43 2.52
N GLU A 293 3.81 -16.53 1.70
CA GLU A 293 4.09 -16.39 0.27
C GLU A 293 4.93 -15.15 -0.03
N ASP A 294 4.81 -14.11 0.79
CA ASP A 294 5.45 -12.79 0.64
C ASP A 294 6.05 -12.34 1.99
N LEU A 295 7.35 -12.03 1.98
CA LEU A 295 8.08 -11.55 3.15
C LEU A 295 8.87 -10.30 2.77
N THR A 296 8.61 -9.20 3.46
CA THR A 296 9.38 -7.96 3.35
C THR A 296 10.01 -7.63 4.69
N ILE A 297 11.33 -7.44 4.72
CA ILE A 297 12.07 -7.04 5.92
C ILE A 297 12.94 -5.82 5.59
N GLU A 298 12.76 -4.71 6.30
CA GLU A 298 13.64 -3.54 6.25
C GLU A 298 14.31 -3.32 7.60
N ILE A 299 15.63 -3.54 7.65
CA ILE A 299 16.43 -3.40 8.87
C ILE A 299 17.17 -2.07 8.78
N TYR A 300 16.96 -1.21 9.77
CA TYR A 300 17.63 0.09 9.85
C TYR A 300 18.84 0.07 10.78
N ARG A 301 18.95 -0.93 11.67
CA ARG A 301 20.02 -1.01 12.66
C ARG A 301 20.36 -2.44 13.06
N GLY A 302 21.66 -2.66 13.33
CA GLY A 302 22.19 -3.89 13.91
C GLY A 302 22.47 -4.98 12.86
N ASN A 303 23.02 -6.10 13.31
CA ASN A 303 23.30 -7.28 12.48
C ASN A 303 22.51 -8.49 12.98
N PRO A 304 21.63 -9.08 12.14
CA PRO A 304 20.92 -10.30 12.48
C PRO A 304 21.86 -11.48 12.74
N GLU A 305 21.53 -12.30 13.72
CA GLU A 305 22.27 -13.52 14.01
C GLU A 305 21.83 -14.62 13.04
N SER A 306 22.73 -15.01 12.12
CA SER A 306 22.44 -15.98 11.06
C SER A 306 21.88 -17.31 11.58
N THR A 307 22.36 -17.79 12.73
CA THR A 307 21.94 -19.05 13.33
C THR A 307 20.52 -18.99 13.87
N SER A 308 20.15 -17.87 14.49
CA SER A 308 18.87 -17.70 15.16
C SER A 308 17.73 -17.83 14.15
N LEU A 309 17.89 -17.23 12.98
CA LEU A 309 16.83 -17.09 11.98
C LEU A 309 16.72 -18.27 11.00
N SER A 310 17.67 -19.22 11.06
CA SER A 310 17.72 -20.40 10.19
C SER A 310 16.47 -21.28 10.28
N ASN A 311 15.92 -21.47 11.47
CA ASN A 311 14.73 -22.29 11.70
C ASN A 311 13.48 -21.67 11.07
N PHE A 312 13.32 -20.34 11.22
CA PHE A 312 12.21 -19.63 10.61
C PHE A 312 12.28 -19.75 9.09
N VAL A 313 13.44 -19.45 8.50
CA VAL A 313 13.64 -19.54 7.05
C VAL A 313 13.42 -20.95 6.52
N ALA A 314 13.92 -21.97 7.24
CA ALA A 314 13.72 -23.36 6.88
C ALA A 314 12.24 -23.76 6.84
N SER A 315 11.35 -23.06 7.56
CA SER A 315 9.90 -23.30 7.52
C SER A 315 9.17 -22.64 6.34
N LEU A 316 9.83 -21.73 5.61
CA LEU A 316 9.22 -20.90 4.57
C LEU A 316 9.14 -21.58 3.19
N HIS A 317 8.68 -22.83 3.15
CA HIS A 317 8.66 -23.66 1.92
C HIS A 317 7.72 -23.14 0.82
N LYS A 318 6.81 -22.21 1.15
CA LYS A 318 5.85 -21.60 0.21
C LYS A 318 6.21 -20.18 -0.18
N LEU A 319 7.35 -19.66 0.30
CA LEU A 319 7.73 -18.27 0.04
C LEU A 319 8.08 -18.09 -1.44
N ARG A 320 7.39 -17.16 -2.08
CA ARG A 320 7.54 -16.83 -3.50
C ARG A 320 8.23 -15.50 -3.70
N ARG A 321 7.98 -14.55 -2.80
CA ARG A 321 8.48 -13.18 -2.90
C ARG A 321 9.22 -12.83 -1.63
N PHE A 322 10.46 -12.39 -1.78
CA PHE A 322 11.29 -11.97 -0.66
C PHE A 322 11.90 -10.62 -0.97
N ARG A 323 11.58 -9.63 -0.14
CA ARG A 323 12.16 -8.29 -0.18
C ARG A 323 12.98 -8.05 1.08
N VAL A 324 14.23 -7.64 0.92
CA VAL A 324 15.09 -7.29 2.04
C VAL A 324 15.81 -5.97 1.77
N LYS A 325 15.75 -5.06 2.74
CA LYS A 325 16.51 -3.81 2.73
C LYS A 325 17.35 -3.75 4.00
N TYR A 326 18.63 -3.47 3.86
CA TYR A 326 19.58 -3.39 4.95
C TYR A 326 20.36 -2.08 4.84
N ASP A 327 20.11 -1.13 5.74
CA ASP A 327 20.66 0.23 5.70
C ASP A 327 21.93 0.38 6.56
N ASN A 328 22.82 -0.62 6.54
CA ASN A 328 24.10 -0.55 7.22
C ASN A 328 25.23 -0.84 6.22
N ASP A 329 25.91 0.22 5.82
CA ASP A 329 26.99 0.19 4.83
C ASP A 329 28.31 -0.38 5.38
N HIS A 330 28.42 -0.59 6.69
CA HIS A 330 29.69 -0.98 7.34
C HIS A 330 29.88 -2.49 7.49
N GLU A 331 28.83 -3.29 7.37
CA GLU A 331 28.89 -4.73 7.56
C GLU A 331 28.32 -5.47 6.35
N ASP A 332 28.92 -6.60 6.00
CA ASP A 332 28.45 -7.48 4.95
C ASP A 332 27.44 -8.48 5.53
N PRO A 333 26.14 -8.38 5.24
CA PRO A 333 25.12 -9.29 5.75
C PRO A 333 25.20 -10.70 5.13
N ASP A 334 26.22 -11.48 5.50
CA ASP A 334 26.39 -12.89 5.10
C ASP A 334 25.17 -13.75 5.45
N TRP A 335 24.39 -13.35 6.47
CA TRP A 335 23.17 -14.02 6.87
C TRP A 335 22.11 -14.05 5.76
N ILE A 336 22.00 -13.01 4.91
CA ILE A 336 21.01 -12.97 3.81
C ILE A 336 21.32 -14.07 2.82
N PHE A 337 22.60 -14.23 2.50
CA PHE A 337 23.03 -15.27 1.59
C PHE A 337 22.61 -16.64 2.12
N ASN A 338 22.89 -16.91 3.40
CA ASN A 338 22.49 -18.16 4.06
C ASN A 338 20.96 -18.38 4.06
N TRP A 339 20.16 -17.31 4.10
CA TRP A 339 18.70 -17.46 4.00
C TRP A 339 18.27 -17.84 2.60
N LEU A 340 18.78 -17.16 1.59
CA LEU A 340 18.46 -17.44 0.19
C LEU A 340 18.79 -18.90 -0.17
N LEU A 341 19.82 -19.49 0.44
CA LEU A 341 20.15 -20.91 0.25
C LEU A 341 19.04 -21.87 0.69
N ASN A 342 18.22 -21.45 1.65
CA ASN A 342 17.20 -22.29 2.29
C ASN A 342 15.78 -22.05 1.74
N ILE A 343 15.62 -21.25 0.68
CA ILE A 343 14.30 -20.90 0.09
C ILE A 343 14.25 -21.29 -1.40
N PRO A 344 14.13 -22.58 -1.73
CA PRO A 344 14.10 -23.03 -3.12
C PRO A 344 12.83 -22.62 -3.89
N SER A 345 11.76 -22.24 -3.18
CA SER A 345 10.47 -21.84 -3.76
C SER A 345 10.43 -20.41 -4.32
N LEU A 346 11.51 -19.64 -4.15
CA LEU A 346 11.51 -18.22 -4.42
C LEU A 346 11.42 -17.91 -5.93
N THR A 347 10.44 -17.09 -6.30
CA THR A 347 10.21 -16.65 -7.69
C THR A 347 10.56 -15.18 -7.92
N GLU A 348 10.50 -14.35 -6.87
CA GLU A 348 10.85 -12.93 -6.93
C GLU A 348 11.76 -12.56 -5.76
N LEU A 349 12.87 -11.89 -6.07
CA LEU A 349 13.84 -11.41 -5.10
C LEU A 349 14.05 -9.91 -5.30
N ASP A 350 13.90 -9.13 -4.24
CA ASP A 350 14.15 -7.69 -4.24
C ASP A 350 15.08 -7.34 -3.07
N VAL A 351 16.35 -7.06 -3.37
CA VAL A 351 17.37 -6.80 -2.36
C VAL A 351 17.90 -5.38 -2.47
N SER A 352 18.02 -4.69 -1.34
CA SER A 352 18.67 -3.39 -1.22
C SER A 352 19.76 -3.47 -0.16
N LEU A 353 20.99 -3.78 -0.58
CA LEU A 353 22.11 -4.20 0.28
C LEU A 353 23.41 -3.47 -0.07
N SER A 354 24.46 -3.75 0.71
CA SER A 354 25.82 -3.30 0.40
C SER A 354 26.32 -3.88 -0.93
N ALA A 355 27.32 -3.24 -1.52
CA ALA A 355 27.90 -3.68 -2.78
C ALA A 355 28.55 -5.07 -2.70
N SER A 356 29.16 -5.43 -1.56
CA SER A 356 29.82 -6.73 -1.40
C SER A 356 28.81 -7.88 -1.32
N THR A 357 27.71 -7.74 -0.58
CA THR A 357 26.65 -8.76 -0.55
C THR A 357 25.95 -8.89 -1.89
N SER A 358 25.69 -7.75 -2.55
CA SER A 358 25.13 -7.73 -3.89
C SER A 358 26.03 -8.50 -4.86
N ALA A 359 27.36 -8.35 -4.75
CA ALA A 359 28.33 -9.13 -5.52
C ALA A 359 28.19 -10.63 -5.28
N LYS A 360 28.14 -11.07 -4.01
CA LYS A 360 27.95 -12.48 -3.65
C LYS A 360 26.68 -13.08 -4.26
N ILE A 361 25.57 -12.34 -4.24
CA ILE A 361 24.30 -12.75 -4.85
C ILE A 361 24.46 -12.88 -6.38
N VAL A 362 25.04 -11.88 -7.04
CA VAL A 362 25.27 -11.90 -8.49
C VAL A 362 26.16 -13.08 -8.89
N PHE A 363 27.26 -13.32 -8.17
CA PHE A 363 28.16 -14.45 -8.45
C PHE A 363 27.48 -15.80 -8.24
N ALA A 364 26.68 -15.96 -7.18
CA ALA A 364 25.94 -17.19 -6.93
C ALA A 364 24.87 -17.46 -8.00
N LEU A 365 24.27 -16.41 -8.57
CA LEU A 365 23.29 -16.54 -9.64
C LEU A 365 23.93 -16.75 -11.02
N GLY A 366 25.14 -16.24 -11.24
CA GLY A 366 25.76 -16.15 -12.57
C GLY A 366 26.86 -17.14 -12.91
N ASN A 367 27.43 -17.86 -11.93
CA ASN A 367 28.65 -18.62 -12.17
C ASN A 367 28.44 -20.16 -12.21
N PRO A 368 28.44 -20.78 -13.40
CA PRO A 368 28.56 -22.23 -13.59
C PRO A 368 30.03 -22.72 -13.77
N THR A 369 31.06 -21.89 -13.60
CA THR A 369 32.48 -22.28 -13.78
C THR A 369 33.25 -22.67 -12.51
N SER A 370 32.78 -22.35 -11.29
CA SER A 370 33.32 -22.99 -10.08
C SER A 370 33.18 -24.52 -10.14
N THR A 371 34.28 -25.24 -10.29
CA THR A 371 34.36 -26.68 -10.52
C THR A 371 33.90 -27.57 -9.35
N GLU A 372 33.32 -26.97 -8.30
CA GLU A 372 32.91 -27.66 -7.07
C GLU A 372 31.39 -27.83 -7.06
N THR A 373 30.94 -29.08 -7.24
CA THR A 373 29.61 -29.65 -6.93
C THR A 373 28.50 -28.62 -6.69
N LYS A 374 27.99 -28.03 -7.77
CA LYS A 374 27.10 -26.86 -7.72
C LYS A 374 25.66 -27.23 -7.44
N THR A 375 25.20 -26.91 -6.25
CA THR A 375 23.79 -26.69 -5.99
C THR A 375 23.36 -25.43 -6.74
N GLU A 376 22.37 -25.54 -7.63
CA GLU A 376 21.85 -24.37 -8.33
C GLU A 376 21.09 -23.47 -7.35
N TYR A 377 21.50 -22.22 -7.25
CA TYR A 377 20.91 -21.26 -6.34
C TYR A 377 19.63 -20.66 -6.91
N LEU A 378 18.56 -20.68 -6.11
CA LEU A 378 17.25 -20.10 -6.44
C LEU A 378 16.75 -20.56 -7.83
N PRO A 379 16.52 -21.87 -8.03
CA PRO A 379 16.20 -22.42 -9.35
C PRO A 379 14.87 -21.88 -9.91
N LEU A 380 13.95 -21.42 -9.06
CA LEU A 380 12.65 -20.89 -9.49
C LEU A 380 12.61 -19.37 -9.66
N LEU A 381 13.73 -18.66 -9.49
CA LEU A 381 13.76 -17.20 -9.55
C LEU A 381 13.53 -16.69 -10.98
N VAL A 382 12.50 -15.86 -11.12
CA VAL A 382 12.01 -15.28 -12.39
C VAL A 382 12.16 -13.76 -12.42
N ASN A 383 11.99 -13.09 -11.28
CA ASN A 383 12.10 -11.63 -11.18
C ASN A 383 13.18 -11.27 -10.16
N LEU A 384 14.14 -10.44 -10.55
CA LEU A 384 15.24 -10.00 -9.70
C LEU A 384 15.34 -8.47 -9.69
N THR A 385 15.33 -7.89 -8.50
CA THR A 385 15.66 -6.48 -8.28
C THR A 385 16.84 -6.41 -7.32
N ILE A 386 17.90 -5.70 -7.71
CA ILE A 386 19.07 -5.43 -6.87
C ILE A 386 19.26 -3.92 -6.82
N THR A 387 19.16 -3.34 -5.63
CA THR A 387 19.54 -1.96 -5.35
C THR A 387 20.85 -1.96 -4.58
N VAL A 388 21.89 -1.39 -5.16
CA VAL A 388 23.23 -1.34 -4.57
C VAL A 388 23.38 -0.05 -3.77
N GLY A 389 23.87 -0.17 -2.53
CA GLY A 389 24.19 0.96 -1.65
C GLY A 389 25.17 1.97 -2.27
N ARG A 390 25.30 3.15 -1.64
CA ARG A 390 26.07 4.29 -2.21
C ARG A 390 27.57 4.05 -2.29
N TYR A 391 28.10 3.12 -1.52
CA TYR A 391 29.51 2.80 -1.51
C TYR A 391 29.78 1.65 -2.48
N LEU A 392 30.31 2.00 -3.66
CA LEU A 392 30.86 1.02 -4.59
C LEU A 392 32.07 0.36 -3.94
N ALA A 393 31.89 -0.83 -3.37
CA ALA A 393 33.00 -1.74 -3.19
C ALA A 393 33.46 -2.20 -4.57
N ALA A 394 34.77 -2.30 -4.79
CA ALA A 394 35.42 -2.66 -6.06
C ALA A 394 35.09 -4.07 -6.61
N ASN A 395 34.12 -4.77 -6.03
CA ASN A 395 33.92 -6.21 -6.19
C ASN A 395 32.77 -6.60 -7.12
N LEU A 396 31.85 -5.68 -7.44
CA LEU A 396 30.74 -5.94 -8.37
C LEU A 396 30.93 -5.10 -9.62
N THR A 397 31.29 -5.73 -10.74
CA THR A 397 31.40 -5.06 -12.03
C THR A 397 30.13 -5.28 -12.85
N MET A 398 29.86 -4.38 -13.80
CA MET A 398 28.75 -4.55 -14.74
C MET A 398 28.91 -5.76 -15.66
N LYS A 399 30.17 -6.19 -15.86
CA LYS A 399 30.47 -7.43 -16.56
C LYS A 399 29.91 -8.64 -15.79
N ASP A 400 30.11 -8.70 -14.48
CA ASP A 400 29.60 -9.81 -13.65
C ASP A 400 28.07 -9.90 -13.70
N ILE A 401 27.41 -8.74 -13.72
CA ILE A 401 25.97 -8.63 -13.88
C ILE A 401 25.52 -9.13 -15.26
N ALA A 402 26.17 -8.66 -16.32
CA ALA A 402 25.85 -9.04 -17.69
C ALA A 402 25.99 -10.55 -17.88
N GLU A 403 27.09 -11.14 -17.39
CA GLU A 403 27.34 -12.57 -17.42
C GLU A 403 26.26 -13.36 -16.63
N MET A 404 25.86 -12.87 -15.45
CA MET A 404 24.79 -13.48 -14.68
C MET A 404 23.44 -13.46 -15.41
N VAL A 405 23.07 -12.33 -16.00
CA VAL A 405 21.80 -12.18 -16.74
C VAL A 405 21.81 -13.05 -17.98
N GLU A 406 22.90 -13.08 -18.74
CA GLU A 406 23.06 -13.94 -19.92
C GLU A 406 22.90 -15.41 -19.53
N TYR A 407 23.61 -15.85 -18.48
CA TYR A 407 23.50 -17.21 -17.95
C TYR A 407 22.06 -17.56 -17.57
N ARG A 408 21.39 -16.74 -16.75
CA ARG A 408 20.02 -16.99 -16.26
C ARG A 408 18.94 -16.84 -17.33
N SER A 409 19.22 -16.16 -18.44
CA SER A 409 18.26 -15.94 -19.54
C SER A 409 18.42 -16.96 -20.67
N SER A 410 19.63 -17.49 -20.86
CA SER A 410 19.97 -18.45 -21.92
C SER A 410 19.16 -19.76 -21.86
N GLY A 411 18.72 -20.16 -20.66
CA GLY A 411 18.11 -21.46 -20.43
C GLY A 411 19.06 -22.63 -20.61
N LEU A 412 20.38 -22.41 -20.47
CA LEU A 412 21.41 -23.44 -20.57
C LEU A 412 21.28 -24.51 -19.48
N SER A 413 20.76 -24.15 -18.30
CA SER A 413 20.39 -25.12 -17.26
C SER A 413 18.91 -25.51 -17.38
N PRO A 414 18.58 -26.81 -17.48
CA PRO A 414 17.19 -27.27 -17.51
C PRO A 414 16.49 -27.19 -16.14
N SER A 415 17.25 -27.07 -15.05
CA SER A 415 16.74 -27.03 -13.68
C SER A 415 16.55 -25.60 -13.14
N ILE A 416 16.92 -24.58 -13.93
CA ILE A 416 16.75 -23.17 -13.60
C ILE A 416 15.68 -22.52 -14.48
N SER A 417 14.76 -21.81 -13.84
CA SER A 417 13.78 -20.94 -14.50
C SER A 417 14.47 -19.76 -15.15
N ARG A 418 14.04 -19.43 -16.37
CA ARG A 418 14.54 -18.26 -17.08
C ARG A 418 14.13 -16.98 -16.36
N LEU A 419 15.11 -16.09 -16.15
CA LEU A 419 14.85 -14.77 -15.62
C LEU A 419 14.04 -13.97 -16.64
N LYS A 420 12.87 -13.48 -16.25
CA LYS A 420 11.99 -12.66 -17.12
C LYS A 420 12.26 -11.18 -16.98
N SER A 421 12.63 -10.74 -15.79
CA SER A 421 12.98 -9.35 -15.53
C SER A 421 14.12 -9.25 -14.52
N ALA A 422 15.11 -8.42 -14.84
CA ALA A 422 16.18 -8.02 -13.95
C ALA A 422 16.21 -6.50 -13.87
N LEU A 423 16.08 -5.93 -12.68
CA LEU A 423 16.22 -4.50 -12.43
C LEU A 423 17.41 -4.28 -11.51
N ILE A 424 18.40 -3.51 -11.97
CA ILE A 424 19.59 -3.21 -11.17
C ILE A 424 19.70 -1.70 -11.01
N CYS A 425 19.57 -1.25 -9.77
CA CYS A 425 19.62 0.14 -9.38
C CYS A 425 21.00 0.42 -8.76
N MET A 426 21.83 1.16 -9.47
CA MET A 426 23.14 1.62 -9.00
C MET A 426 23.19 3.16 -8.99
N PRO A 427 23.68 3.79 -7.91
CA PRO A 427 23.70 5.25 -7.80
C PRO A 427 24.71 5.95 -8.73
N GLN A 428 25.68 5.22 -9.30
CA GLN A 428 26.72 5.75 -10.18
C GLN A 428 27.01 4.79 -11.33
N LEU A 429 26.25 4.89 -12.43
CA LEU A 429 26.53 4.16 -13.67
C LEU A 429 27.32 5.03 -14.65
N THR A 430 28.37 4.47 -15.23
CA THR A 430 29.11 5.12 -16.33
C THR A 430 28.47 4.80 -17.69
N ILE A 431 28.88 5.51 -18.75
CA ILE A 431 28.41 5.21 -20.12
C ILE A 431 28.90 3.83 -20.60
N GLU A 432 30.07 3.39 -20.16
CA GLU A 432 30.65 2.10 -20.53
C GLU A 432 29.83 0.94 -19.93
N ASP A 433 29.36 1.11 -18.70
CA ASP A 433 28.45 0.20 -18.00
C ASP A 433 27.16 -0.06 -18.79
N PHE A 434 26.56 0.99 -19.36
CA PHE A 434 25.38 0.87 -20.21
C PHE A 434 25.64 0.10 -21.50
N LYS A 435 26.85 0.21 -22.08
CA LYS A 435 27.20 -0.53 -23.30
C LYS A 435 27.33 -2.03 -23.02
N ALA A 436 27.95 -2.40 -21.89
CA ALA A 436 28.08 -3.80 -21.47
C ALA A 436 26.72 -4.49 -21.24
N LEU A 437 25.75 -3.79 -20.64
CA LEU A 437 24.39 -4.32 -20.45
C LEU A 437 23.65 -4.54 -21.77
N ARG A 438 23.74 -3.58 -22.72
CA ARG A 438 23.00 -3.67 -23.99
C ARG A 438 23.46 -4.85 -24.85
N THR A 439 24.70 -5.30 -24.71
CA THR A 439 25.21 -6.47 -25.43
C THR A 439 24.73 -7.81 -24.85
N ALA A 440 24.30 -7.85 -23.59
CA ALA A 440 23.86 -9.06 -22.89
C ALA A 440 22.33 -9.28 -22.91
N SER A 441 21.55 -8.22 -23.18
CA SER A 441 20.09 -8.24 -23.38
C SER A 441 19.73 -8.57 -24.82
#